data_AF-A0A7C1LUH3-F1
#
_entry.id   AF-A0A7C1LUH3-F1
#
_cell.length_a   1.000
_cell.length_b   1.000
_cell.length_c   1.000
_cell.angle_alpha   90.00
_cell.angle_beta   90.00
_cell.angle_gamma   90.00
#
_symmetry.space_group_name_H-M   'P 1'
#
loop_
_entity.id
_entity.type
_entity.pdbx_description
1 polymer ?
#
loop_
_entity_poly.entity_id
_entity_poly.type
_entity_poly.pdbx_seq_one_letter_code
_entity_poly.pdbx_strand_id
1 'polypeptide(L)'
;MTKPTQILKSSKNSQENAIFLAMVVRNAMEVFHHRHLSDEQMKELNPIIRNAIYTGLQALRHYFRSEGARSFVNFQKKLIPNYWEQPELLTDFVKTVKMMNGGNENKPKKG
;
A
#
# COMPACT_ATOMS: atom_id res chain seq x y z
N MET A 1 -10.94 -7.47 -27.08
CA MET A 1 -10.76 -7.61 -25.62
C MET A 1 -10.74 -6.22 -25.01
N THR A 2 -11.75 -5.85 -24.22
CA THR A 2 -11.79 -4.58 -23.47
C THR A 2 -10.77 -4.62 -22.34
N LYS A 3 -9.99 -3.54 -22.17
CA LYS A 3 -9.01 -3.47 -21.08
C LYS A 3 -9.77 -3.42 -19.74
N PRO A 4 -9.33 -4.11 -18.67
CA PRO A 4 -10.01 -4.09 -17.37
C PRO A 4 -10.29 -2.69 -16.82
N THR A 5 -9.45 -1.72 -17.21
CA THR A 5 -9.58 -0.29 -16.92
C THR A 5 -10.86 0.38 -17.45
N GLN A 6 -11.62 -0.28 -18.33
CA GLN A 6 -12.87 0.26 -18.89
C GLN A 6 -14.12 -0.10 -18.07
N ILE A 7 -14.04 -1.03 -17.11
CA ILE A 7 -15.20 -1.48 -16.32
C ILE A 7 -15.40 -0.61 -15.06
N LEU A 8 -14.34 -0.02 -14.51
CA LEU A 8 -14.37 0.86 -13.34
C LEU A 8 -13.59 2.14 -13.62
N LYS A 9 -14.23 3.31 -13.42
CA LYS A 9 -13.64 4.63 -13.71
C LYS A 9 -12.40 4.86 -12.84
N SER A 10 -11.19 4.81 -13.38
CA SER A 10 -9.98 5.14 -12.62
C SER A 10 -10.04 6.61 -12.12
N SER A 11 -9.61 6.86 -10.88
CA SER A 11 -9.22 8.23 -10.49
C SER A 11 -7.70 8.30 -10.48
N LYS A 12 -7.14 9.38 -11.02
CA LYS A 12 -5.70 9.62 -11.07
C LYS A 12 -5.04 9.42 -9.69
N ASN A 13 -5.70 9.90 -8.64
CA ASN A 13 -5.28 9.74 -7.24
C ASN A 13 -5.12 8.26 -6.82
N SER A 14 -5.93 7.32 -7.33
CA SER A 14 -5.81 5.91 -6.94
C SER A 14 -4.60 5.21 -7.55
N GLN A 15 -4.18 5.62 -8.75
CA GLN A 15 -2.96 5.08 -9.38
C GLN A 15 -1.72 5.61 -8.69
N GLU A 16 -1.69 6.92 -8.40
CA GLU A 16 -0.61 7.56 -7.63
C GLU A 16 -0.48 6.94 -6.24
N ASN A 17 -1.59 6.75 -5.51
CA ASN A 17 -1.59 6.08 -4.21
C ASN A 17 -1.09 4.63 -4.31
N ALA A 18 -1.45 3.89 -5.36
CA ALA A 18 -0.97 2.52 -5.53
C ALA A 18 0.54 2.46 -5.78
N ILE A 19 1.08 3.39 -6.59
CA ILE A 19 2.53 3.51 -6.82
C ILE A 19 3.25 3.86 -5.51
N PHE A 20 2.74 4.84 -4.76
CA PHE A 20 3.31 5.23 -3.47
C PHE A 20 3.32 4.06 -2.48
N LEU A 21 2.18 3.39 -2.28
CA LEU A 21 2.08 2.25 -1.37
C LEU A 21 2.98 1.07 -1.81
N ALA A 22 3.11 0.81 -3.12
CA ALA A 22 4.03 -0.21 -3.62
C ALA A 22 5.49 0.11 -3.30
N MET A 23 5.89 1.39 -3.38
CA MET A 23 7.22 1.82 -2.97
C MET A 23 7.45 1.63 -1.47
N VAL A 24 6.45 1.94 -0.64
CA VAL A 24 6.51 1.69 0.81
C VAL A 24 6.72 0.19 1.08
N VAL A 25 5.99 -0.70 0.39
CA VAL A 25 6.17 -2.16 0.51
C VAL A 25 7.56 -2.59 0.07
N ARG A 26 8.04 -2.14 -1.10
CA ARG A 26 9.40 -2.48 -1.59
C ARG A 26 10.47 -2.09 -0.56
N ASN A 27 10.35 -0.90 0.03
CA ASN A 27 11.32 -0.42 1.01
C ASN A 27 11.23 -1.20 2.32
N ALA A 28 10.02 -1.52 2.80
CA ALA A 28 9.84 -2.39 3.96
C ALA A 28 10.45 -3.79 3.76
N MET A 29 10.48 -4.26 2.51
CA MET A 29 11.08 -5.53 2.12
C MET A 29 12.59 -5.45 1.86
N GLU A 30 13.26 -4.30 1.99
CA GLU A 30 14.64 -4.11 1.50
C GLU A 30 15.66 -5.10 2.11
N VAL A 31 15.62 -5.29 3.43
CA VAL A 31 16.52 -6.24 4.10
C VAL A 31 16.25 -7.69 3.66
N PHE A 32 14.97 -8.04 3.47
CA PHE A 32 14.58 -9.36 2.98
C PHE A 32 15.00 -9.55 1.52
N HIS A 33 14.73 -8.57 0.66
CA HIS A 33 15.15 -8.53 -0.73
C HIS A 33 16.65 -8.77 -0.83
N HIS A 34 17.47 -7.94 -0.18
CA HIS A 34 18.93 -8.05 -0.28
C HIS A 34 19.46 -9.43 0.14
N ARG A 35 18.76 -10.14 1.04
CA ARG A 35 19.18 -11.46 1.53
C ARG A 35 18.67 -12.63 0.71
N HIS A 36 17.55 -12.48 0.02
CA HIS A 36 16.79 -13.62 -0.52
C HIS A 36 16.33 -13.48 -1.96
N LEU A 37 16.36 -12.26 -2.53
CA LEU A 37 15.87 -11.98 -3.87
C LEU A 37 16.94 -11.21 -4.65
N SER A 38 17.12 -11.52 -5.92
CA SER A 38 17.96 -10.71 -6.82
C SER A 38 17.23 -9.44 -7.26
N ASP A 39 17.97 -8.46 -7.77
CA ASP A 39 17.39 -7.24 -8.33
C ASP A 39 16.43 -7.54 -9.49
N GLU A 40 16.74 -8.53 -10.34
CA GLU A 40 15.84 -8.95 -11.43
C GLU A 40 14.56 -9.59 -10.89
N GLN A 41 14.64 -10.41 -9.83
CA GLN A 41 13.44 -10.95 -9.18
C GLN A 41 12.59 -9.83 -8.56
N MET A 42 13.20 -8.83 -7.92
CA MET A 42 12.44 -7.70 -7.40
C MET A 42 11.83 -6.83 -8.50
N LYS A 43 12.51 -6.67 -9.63
CA LYS A 43 11.98 -5.97 -10.80
C LYS A 43 10.74 -6.66 -11.36
N GLU A 44 10.66 -7.99 -11.29
CA GLU A 44 9.45 -8.75 -11.63
C GLU A 44 8.35 -8.61 -10.56
N LEU A 45 8.72 -8.65 -9.27
CA LEU A 45 7.77 -8.54 -8.16
C LEU A 45 7.14 -7.14 -8.03
N ASN A 46 7.89 -6.07 -8.31
CA ASN A 46 7.43 -4.69 -8.13
C ASN A 46 6.11 -4.39 -8.92
N PRO A 47 5.99 -4.73 -10.21
CA PRO A 47 4.72 -4.63 -10.94
C PRO A 47 3.59 -5.47 -10.33
N ILE A 48 3.87 -6.69 -9.86
CA ILE A 48 2.88 -7.59 -9.26
C ILE A 48 2.30 -6.94 -8.00
N ILE A 49 3.17 -6.49 -7.09
CA ILE A 49 2.79 -5.81 -5.85
C ILE A 49 1.97 -4.55 -6.15
N ARG A 50 2.48 -3.68 -7.04
CA ARG A 50 1.78 -2.43 -7.40
C ARG A 50 0.39 -2.68 -7.98
N ASN A 51 0.27 -3.65 -8.89
CA ASN A 51 -1.01 -3.96 -9.52
C ASN A 51 -1.99 -4.62 -8.54
N ALA A 52 -1.49 -5.44 -7.60
CA ALA A 52 -2.30 -6.01 -6.52
C ALA A 52 -2.85 -4.93 -5.59
N ILE A 53 -2.00 -3.98 -5.17
CA ILE A 53 -2.43 -2.83 -4.35
C ILE A 53 -3.48 -1.99 -5.09
N TYR A 54 -3.23 -1.64 -6.36
CA TYR A 54 -4.20 -0.89 -7.15
C TYR A 54 -5.55 -1.61 -7.25
N THR A 55 -5.52 -2.93 -7.48
CA THR A 55 -6.72 -3.78 -7.51
C THR A 55 -7.47 -3.74 -6.19
N GLY A 56 -6.79 -3.92 -5.06
CA GLY A 56 -7.40 -3.85 -3.73
C GLY A 56 -8.03 -2.49 -3.44
N LEU A 57 -7.34 -1.40 -3.78
CA LEU A 57 -7.89 -0.04 -3.65
C LEU A 57 -9.16 0.16 -4.49
N GLN A 58 -9.17 -0.29 -5.76
CA GLN A 58 -10.37 -0.20 -6.59
C GLN A 58 -11.52 -1.06 -6.04
N ALA A 59 -11.23 -2.29 -5.61
CA ALA A 59 -12.24 -3.18 -5.05
C ALA A 59 -12.90 -2.56 -3.81
N LEU A 60 -12.11 -2.00 -2.89
CA LEU A 60 -12.63 -1.29 -1.71
C LEU A 60 -13.42 -0.03 -2.09
N ARG A 61 -12.92 0.79 -3.02
CA ARG A 61 -13.60 2.01 -3.48
C ARG A 61 -14.99 1.73 -4.07
N HIS A 62 -15.16 0.57 -4.68
CA HIS A 62 -16.40 0.14 -5.32
C HIS A 62 -17.22 -0.87 -4.50
N TYR A 63 -16.80 -1.21 -3.28
CA TYR A 63 -17.39 -2.26 -2.44
C TYR A 63 -18.92 -2.14 -2.26
N PHE A 64 -19.41 -0.93 -2.01
CA PHE A 64 -20.84 -0.68 -1.83
C PHE A 64 -21.61 -0.48 -3.15
N ARG A 65 -20.89 -0.25 -4.27
CA ARG A 65 -21.47 0.14 -5.57
C ARG A 65 -21.45 -0.97 -6.61
N SER A 66 -20.74 -2.07 -6.37
CA SER A 66 -20.60 -3.18 -7.31
C SER A 66 -20.62 -4.51 -6.56
N GLU A 67 -21.54 -5.39 -6.94
CA GLU A 67 -21.63 -6.75 -6.37
C GLU A 67 -20.35 -7.55 -6.61
N GLY A 68 -19.75 -7.42 -7.79
CA GLY A 68 -18.47 -8.06 -8.11
C GLY A 68 -17.33 -7.57 -7.21
N ALA A 69 -17.23 -6.26 -6.99
CA ALA A 69 -16.23 -5.69 -6.08
C ALA A 69 -16.47 -6.16 -4.63
N ARG A 70 -17.74 -6.22 -4.19
CA ARG A 70 -18.12 -6.72 -2.87
C ARG A 70 -17.72 -8.18 -2.67
N SER A 71 -18.06 -9.02 -3.64
CA SER A 71 -17.73 -10.46 -3.62
C SER A 71 -16.22 -10.67 -3.57
N PHE A 72 -15.45 -9.95 -4.40
CA PHE A 72 -13.99 -10.02 -4.39
C PHE A 72 -13.40 -9.66 -3.03
N VAL A 73 -13.80 -8.53 -2.43
CA VAL A 73 -13.30 -8.10 -1.11
C VAL A 73 -13.65 -9.12 -0.03
N ASN A 74 -14.88 -9.62 -0.01
CA ASN A 74 -15.31 -10.61 0.98
C ASN A 74 -14.57 -11.93 0.85
N PHE A 75 -14.29 -12.37 -0.38
CA PHE A 75 -13.48 -13.55 -0.63
C PHE A 75 -12.03 -13.34 -0.15
N GLN A 76 -11.38 -12.24 -0.52
CA GLN A 76 -10.00 -11.95 -0.08
C GLN A 76 -9.87 -11.85 1.44
N LYS A 77 -10.85 -11.24 2.12
CA LYS A 77 -10.88 -11.19 3.60
C LYS A 77 -10.93 -12.58 4.25
N LYS A 78 -11.60 -13.55 3.63
CA LYS A 78 -11.64 -14.94 4.11
C LYS A 78 -10.32 -15.69 3.93
N LEU A 79 -9.47 -15.23 3.02
CA LEU A 79 -8.16 -15.82 2.78
C LEU A 79 -7.07 -15.30 3.72
N ILE A 80 -7.36 -14.29 4.54
CA ILE A 80 -6.42 -13.78 5.54
C ILE A 80 -6.18 -14.89 6.57
N PRO A 81 -4.94 -15.39 6.71
CA PRO A 81 -4.65 -16.44 7.67
C PRO A 81 -4.85 -15.98 9.11
N ASN A 82 -5.40 -16.84 9.96
CA ASN A 82 -5.68 -16.51 11.37
C ASN A 82 -4.44 -16.21 12.22
N TYR A 83 -3.24 -16.59 11.74
CA TYR A 83 -1.97 -16.29 12.41
C TYR A 83 -1.39 -14.93 12.02
N TRP A 84 -2.02 -14.19 11.11
CA TRP A 84 -1.60 -12.82 10.80
C TRP A 84 -1.95 -11.90 11.97
N GLU A 85 -0.93 -11.28 12.55
CA GLU A 85 -1.07 -10.24 13.56
C GLU A 85 -1.62 -8.95 12.94
N GLN A 86 -2.09 -8.04 13.79
CA GLN A 86 -2.51 -6.72 13.32
C GLN A 86 -1.30 -5.96 12.75
N PRO A 87 -1.46 -5.16 11.68
CA PRO A 87 -0.37 -4.41 11.11
C PRO A 87 0.11 -3.31 12.06
N GLU A 88 1.43 -3.19 12.21
CA GLU A 88 2.07 -2.11 12.95
C GLU A 88 2.61 -1.02 12.00
N LEU A 89 2.80 0.19 12.52
CA LEU A 89 3.45 1.26 11.77
C LEU A 89 4.95 0.98 11.63
N LEU A 90 5.50 1.22 10.44
CA LEU A 90 6.93 1.09 10.20
C LEU A 90 7.72 2.10 11.05
N THR A 91 8.82 1.62 11.64
CA THR A 91 9.65 2.40 12.58
C THR A 91 10.12 3.72 12.00
N ASP A 92 10.51 3.75 10.73
CA ASP A 92 11.02 4.97 10.08
C ASP A 92 9.94 6.04 9.95
N PHE A 93 8.70 5.63 9.61
CA PHE A 93 7.57 6.57 9.61
C PHE A 93 7.34 7.16 11.00
N VAL A 94 7.33 6.32 12.05
CA VAL A 94 7.16 6.77 13.44
C VAL A 94 8.27 7.76 13.85
N LYS A 95 9.53 7.47 13.50
CA LYS A 95 10.68 8.36 13.77
C LYS A 95 10.53 9.70 13.05
N THR A 96 10.21 9.69 11.75
CA THR A 96 10.04 10.92 10.96
C THR A 96 8.93 11.80 11.55
N VAL A 97 7.77 11.23 11.88
CA VAL A 97 6.66 11.99 12.47
C VAL A 97 7.06 12.60 13.82
N LYS A 98 7.75 11.85 14.69
CA LYS A 98 8.25 12.36 15.97
C LYS A 98 9.23 13.52 15.79
N MET A 99 10.19 13.41 14.87
CA MET A 99 11.16 14.48 14.60
C MET A 99 10.47 15.76 14.11
N MET A 100 9.51 15.63 13.19
CA MET A 100 8.82 16.78 12.61
C MET A 100 7.86 17.45 13.60
N ASN A 101 7.23 16.68 14.49
CA ASN A 101 6.32 17.21 15.50
C ASN A 101 7.09 17.79 16.72
N GLY A 102 8.18 17.15 17.16
CA GLY A 102 9.02 17.62 18.27
C GLY A 102 9.82 18.89 17.94
N GLY A 103 10.07 19.18 16.66
CA GLY A 103 10.70 20.43 16.21
C GLY A 103 9.86 21.69 16.44
N ASN A 104 8.55 21.55 16.73
CA ASN A 104 7.67 22.68 17.04
C ASN A 104 7.68 23.08 18.53
N GLU A 105 8.16 22.23 19.44
CA GLU A 105 8.18 22.52 20.88
C GLU A 105 9.43 23.29 21.33
N ASN A 106 10.48 23.33 20.50
CA ASN A 106 11.77 23.97 20.80
C ASN A 106 11.95 25.38 20.21
N LYS A 107 10.88 26.04 19.73
CA LYS A 107 10.99 27.47 19.38
C LYS A 107 10.96 28.29 20.68
N PRO A 108 12.03 29.06 21.01
CA PRO A 108 11.98 29.95 22.15
C PRO A 108 10.81 30.92 21.95
N LYS A 109 9.91 30.99 22.94
CA LYS A 109 8.94 32.08 23.01
C LYS A 109 9.75 33.37 23.07
N LYS A 110 9.70 34.18 22.01
CA LYS A 110 10.23 35.54 22.06
C LYS A 110 9.47 36.25 23.18
N GLY A 111 10.17 36.48 24.28
CA GLY A 111 9.77 37.46 25.31
C GLY A 111 9.91 38.88 24.80
#